data_AF-A0A1V6J7M6-F1
#
_entry.id   AF-A0A1V6J7M6-F1
#
_cell.length_a   1.000
_cell.length_b   1.000
_cell.length_c   1.000
_cell.angle_alpha   90.00
_cell.angle_beta   90.00
_cell.angle_gamma   90.00
#
_symmetry.space_group_name_H-M   'P 1'
#
loop_
_entity.id
_entity.type
_entity.pdbx_description
1 polymer ?
#
loop_
_entity_poly.entity_id
_entity_poly.type
_entity_poly.pdbx_seq_one_letter_code
_entity_poly.pdbx_strand_id
1 'polypeptide(L)'
;MRAKNIQCVAVVLLLTMAIRAAAQFATLEAPAAPAGYLARLLVNEAAFPGERGYVSEMDSKAAMLSILWVLHSRVHHIPAGYSQKQICAVNTDDVLAVITAPNQCEGFFRNAAGQPDVEPRVTARLENLLRIANSGEAPGRFAGLLNFAQGLATAYLAGGIPGADRYAGLTVVNRLAVTGRAYAWMTDQDFYDPGGNFVTIPDSLEGSLGGNRFFTLRKEPK
;
A
#
# COMPACT_ATOMS: atom_id res chain seq x y z
N MET A 1 43.40 18.39 71.35
CA MET A 1 42.77 19.09 70.21
C MET A 1 42.84 18.20 68.98
N ARG A 2 41.71 17.65 68.53
CA ARG A 2 41.60 16.82 67.31
C ARG A 2 41.05 17.70 66.19
N ALA A 3 41.82 17.90 65.13
CA ALA A 3 41.32 18.51 63.90
C ALA A 3 40.69 17.42 63.02
N LYS A 4 39.37 17.48 62.84
CA LYS A 4 38.64 16.81 61.76
C LYS A 4 38.47 17.83 60.65
N ASN A 5 39.11 17.62 59.50
CA ASN A 5 38.74 18.32 58.28
C ASN A 5 38.10 17.32 57.32
N ILE A 6 36.81 17.56 57.12
CA ILE A 6 35.86 16.79 56.34
C ILE A 6 36.14 17.06 54.86
N GLN A 7 36.49 16.01 54.10
CA GLN A 7 36.45 16.06 52.64
C GLN A 7 34.98 16.12 52.21
N CYS A 8 34.55 17.27 51.70
CA CYS A 8 33.30 17.39 50.95
C CYS A 8 33.44 16.63 49.62
N VAL A 9 32.95 15.40 49.58
CA VAL A 9 32.72 14.68 48.31
C VAL A 9 31.41 15.20 47.75
N ALA A 10 31.48 16.12 46.80
CA ALA A 10 30.34 16.49 45.97
C ALA A 10 30.07 15.35 44.97
N VAL A 11 29.14 14.46 45.30
CA VAL A 11 28.58 13.50 44.34
C VAL A 11 27.64 14.29 43.42
N VAL A 12 28.16 14.69 42.25
CA VAL A 12 27.33 15.21 41.16
C VAL A 12 26.58 14.03 40.56
N LEU A 13 25.35 13.81 41.03
CA LEU A 13 24.43 12.85 40.47
C LEU A 13 23.92 13.42 39.13
N LEU A 14 24.58 13.06 38.03
CA LEU A 14 24.08 13.31 36.68
C LEU A 14 22.84 12.42 36.47
N LEU A 15 21.66 12.96 36.78
CA LEU A 15 20.38 12.42 36.31
C LEU A 15 20.32 12.58 34.79
N THR A 16 20.80 11.57 34.05
CA THR A 16 20.44 11.41 32.65
C THR A 16 18.98 10.98 32.59
N MET A 17 18.06 11.95 32.57
CA MET A 17 16.70 11.70 32.11
C MET A 17 16.77 11.36 30.61
N ALA A 18 16.87 10.08 30.30
CA ALA A 18 16.56 9.61 28.96
C ALA A 18 15.07 9.87 28.73
N ILE A 19 14.76 10.93 27.98
CA ILE A 19 13.41 11.16 27.45
C ILE A 19 13.14 9.97 26.51
N ARG A 20 12.46 8.93 27.02
CA ARG A 20 11.88 7.91 26.16
C ARG A 20 10.76 8.61 25.39
N ALA A 21 11.03 8.93 24.12
CA ALA A 21 9.96 9.25 23.19
C ALA A 21 8.93 8.11 23.26
N ALA A 22 7.66 8.46 23.43
CA ALA A 22 6.60 7.46 23.39
C ALA A 22 6.72 6.68 22.08
N ALA A 23 6.65 5.35 22.16
CA ALA A 23 6.69 4.51 20.97
C ALA A 23 5.55 4.94 20.03
N GLN A 24 5.88 5.20 18.77
CA GLN A 24 4.87 5.49 17.75
C GLN A 24 4.00 4.25 17.55
N PHE A 25 2.68 4.43 17.50
CA PHE A 25 1.71 3.36 17.23
C PHE A 25 1.78 2.84 15.79
N ALA A 26 2.22 3.69 14.86
CA ALA A 26 2.49 3.29 13.48
C ALA A 26 3.65 4.05 12.88
N THR A 27 4.46 3.33 12.10
CA THR A 27 5.58 3.84 11.31
C THR A 27 5.54 3.20 9.93
N LEU A 28 5.91 3.96 8.92
CA LEU A 28 6.24 3.40 7.60
C LEU A 28 7.76 3.50 7.41
N GLU A 29 8.34 2.49 6.77
CA GLU A 29 9.73 2.57 6.34
C GLU A 29 9.96 3.79 5.42
N ALA A 30 11.23 4.19 5.30
CA ALA A 30 11.61 5.30 4.44
C ALA A 30 11.12 5.06 3.00
N PRO A 31 10.69 6.09 2.25
CA PRO A 31 10.23 5.93 0.87
C PRO A 31 11.30 5.36 -0.06
N ALA A 32 12.59 5.53 0.25
CA ALA A 32 13.69 4.93 -0.49
C ALA A 32 13.84 3.41 -0.26
N ALA A 33 13.23 2.86 0.79
CA ALA A 33 13.20 1.42 1.03
C ALA A 33 12.06 0.78 0.22
N PRO A 34 12.27 -0.37 -0.46
CA PRO A 34 11.24 -0.99 -1.28
C PRO A 34 9.92 -1.28 -0.55
N ALA A 35 9.99 -1.77 0.68
CA ALA A 35 8.80 -2.05 1.49
C ALA A 35 8.08 -0.76 1.88
N GLY A 36 8.83 0.27 2.27
CA GLY A 36 8.30 1.60 2.54
C GLY A 36 7.61 2.22 1.32
N TYR A 37 8.19 2.07 0.12
CA TYR A 37 7.59 2.58 -1.12
C TYR A 37 6.27 1.87 -1.47
N LEU A 38 6.28 0.54 -1.45
CA LEU A 38 5.09 -0.27 -1.72
C LEU A 38 4.00 -0.01 -0.67
N ALA A 39 4.35 0.09 0.63
CA ALA A 39 3.39 0.40 1.68
C ALA A 39 2.71 1.76 1.46
N ARG A 40 3.47 2.77 0.98
CA ARG A 40 2.92 4.09 0.65
C ARG A 40 1.89 4.04 -0.47
N LEU A 41 2.12 3.22 -1.50
CA LEU A 41 1.11 2.97 -2.53
C LEU A 41 -0.15 2.36 -1.93
N LEU A 42 -0.02 1.28 -1.17
CA LEU A 42 -1.18 0.60 -0.56
C LEU A 42 -2.00 1.54 0.35
N VAL A 43 -1.31 2.37 1.14
CA VAL A 43 -1.97 3.39 1.96
C VAL A 43 -2.60 4.48 1.10
N ASN A 44 -1.95 4.91 0.02
CA ASN A 44 -2.47 5.93 -0.90
C ASN A 44 -3.78 5.51 -1.57
N GLU A 45 -3.83 4.27 -2.03
CA GLU A 45 -4.93 3.74 -2.85
C GLU A 45 -6.14 3.28 -2.02
N ALA A 46 -5.99 3.02 -0.72
CA ALA A 46 -7.10 2.59 0.13
C ALA A 46 -7.68 3.77 0.95
N ALA A 47 -9.02 3.81 1.06
CA ALA A 47 -9.70 4.78 1.89
C ALA A 47 -9.48 4.55 3.39
N PHE A 48 -9.32 5.63 4.16
CA PHE A 48 -9.20 5.65 5.62
C PHE A 48 -10.46 6.25 6.28
N PRO A 49 -10.68 6.06 7.59
CA PRO A 49 -11.86 6.60 8.25
C PRO A 49 -12.05 8.11 8.01
N GLY A 50 -13.23 8.50 7.56
CA GLY A 50 -13.55 9.89 7.22
C GLY A 50 -13.25 10.29 5.77
N GLU A 51 -12.60 9.43 4.99
CA GLU A 51 -12.41 9.63 3.56
C GLU A 51 -13.56 9.04 2.74
N ARG A 52 -13.76 9.56 1.54
CA ARG A 52 -14.75 9.03 0.59
C ARG A 52 -14.40 7.59 0.24
N GLY A 53 -15.40 6.70 0.25
CA GLY A 53 -15.22 5.28 -0.07
C GLY A 53 -14.78 4.41 1.10
N TYR A 54 -14.54 4.99 2.29
CA TYR A 54 -14.30 4.18 3.48
C TYR A 54 -15.59 3.51 3.97
N VAL A 55 -15.57 2.18 4.03
CA VAL A 55 -16.66 1.38 4.60
C VAL A 55 -16.26 0.82 5.97
N SER A 56 -15.12 0.13 6.04
CA SER A 56 -14.60 -0.45 7.28
C SER A 56 -13.09 -0.68 7.20
N GLU A 57 -12.45 -0.91 8.34
CA GLU A 57 -11.02 -1.27 8.38
C GLU A 57 -10.75 -2.57 7.60
N MET A 58 -11.64 -3.56 7.69
CA MET A 58 -11.51 -4.83 6.97
C MET A 58 -11.63 -4.64 5.46
N ASP A 59 -12.51 -3.76 5.03
CA ASP A 59 -12.70 -3.41 3.62
C ASP A 59 -11.46 -2.69 3.03
N SER A 60 -10.91 -1.71 3.75
CA SER A 60 -9.65 -1.05 3.35
C SER A 60 -8.48 -2.04 3.29
N LYS A 61 -8.37 -2.97 4.26
CA LYS A 61 -7.36 -4.05 4.23
C LYS A 61 -7.55 -4.99 3.04
N ALA A 62 -8.79 -5.32 2.72
CA ALA A 62 -9.12 -6.13 1.54
C ALA A 62 -8.75 -5.42 0.24
N ALA A 63 -8.94 -4.10 0.15
CA ALA A 63 -8.51 -3.29 -0.98
C ALA A 63 -6.99 -3.31 -1.13
N MET A 64 -6.23 -3.07 -0.05
CA MET A 64 -4.75 -3.12 -0.06
C MET A 64 -4.23 -4.48 -0.52
N LEU A 65 -4.79 -5.59 0.01
CA LEU A 65 -4.43 -6.93 -0.41
C LEU A 65 -4.74 -7.19 -1.88
N SER A 66 -5.91 -6.73 -2.35
CA SER A 66 -6.34 -6.92 -3.75
C SER A 66 -5.48 -6.10 -4.72
N ILE A 67 -5.09 -4.88 -4.37
CA ILE A 67 -4.15 -4.06 -5.15
C ILE A 67 -2.79 -4.75 -5.25
N LEU A 68 -2.29 -5.31 -4.15
CA LEU A 68 -1.05 -6.08 -4.19
C LEU A 68 -1.15 -7.31 -5.11
N TRP A 69 -2.28 -8.02 -5.09
CA TRP A 69 -2.52 -9.14 -6.01
C TRP A 69 -2.63 -8.70 -7.48
N VAL A 70 -3.19 -7.52 -7.77
CA VAL A 70 -3.16 -6.95 -9.12
C VAL A 70 -1.73 -6.71 -9.57
N LEU A 71 -0.93 -6.04 -8.74
CA LEU A 71 0.48 -5.77 -9.04
C LEU A 71 1.27 -7.07 -9.24
N HIS A 72 1.08 -8.06 -8.36
CA HIS A 72 1.71 -9.38 -8.49
C HIS A 72 1.29 -10.09 -9.78
N SER A 73 0.01 -10.02 -10.16
CA SER A 73 -0.48 -10.61 -11.41
C SER A 73 0.13 -9.94 -12.64
N ARG A 74 0.31 -8.61 -12.60
CA ARG A 74 1.01 -7.84 -13.64
C ARG A 74 2.49 -8.18 -13.76
N VAL A 75 3.09 -8.78 -12.74
CA VAL A 75 4.49 -9.23 -12.77
C VAL A 75 4.60 -10.70 -13.19
N HIS A 76 3.79 -11.58 -12.59
CA HIS A 76 4.03 -13.03 -12.65
C HIS A 76 2.94 -13.84 -13.38
N HIS A 77 1.79 -13.24 -13.68
CA HIS A 77 0.64 -13.95 -14.23
C HIS A 77 0.08 -13.26 -15.47
N ILE A 78 0.91 -13.05 -16.48
CA ILE A 78 0.45 -12.50 -17.75
C ILE A 78 -0.44 -13.53 -18.48
N PRO A 79 -1.72 -13.22 -18.75
CA PRO A 79 -2.61 -14.16 -19.41
C PRO A 79 -2.27 -14.33 -20.89
N ALA A 80 -2.57 -15.51 -21.44
CA ALA A 80 -2.39 -15.78 -22.86
C ALA A 80 -3.11 -14.73 -23.73
N GLY A 81 -2.48 -14.33 -24.84
CA GLY A 81 -2.97 -13.27 -25.72
C GLY A 81 -2.59 -11.85 -25.29
N TYR A 82 -2.03 -11.68 -24.09
CA TYR A 82 -1.50 -10.40 -23.61
C TYR A 82 0.02 -10.47 -23.43
N SER A 83 0.65 -9.30 -23.51
CA SER A 83 2.03 -9.07 -23.06
C SER A 83 2.04 -8.22 -21.79
N GLN A 84 3.08 -8.34 -20.98
CA GLN A 84 3.27 -7.49 -19.81
C GLN A 84 3.25 -6.00 -20.20
N LYS A 85 3.91 -5.65 -21.31
CA LYS A 85 3.96 -4.27 -21.81
C LYS A 85 2.58 -3.70 -22.16
N GLN A 86 1.63 -4.53 -22.61
CA GLN A 86 0.25 -4.07 -22.85
C GLN A 86 -0.53 -3.83 -21.56
N ILE A 87 -0.23 -4.58 -20.49
CA ILE A 87 -0.96 -4.50 -19.22
C ILE A 87 -0.37 -3.41 -18.32
N CYS A 88 0.96 -3.26 -18.26
CA CYS A 88 1.62 -2.34 -17.33
C CYS A 88 2.73 -1.47 -17.94
N ALA A 89 2.78 -1.33 -19.27
CA ALA A 89 3.72 -0.47 -20.01
C ALA A 89 5.22 -0.83 -19.90
N VAL A 90 5.58 -1.84 -19.12
CA VAL A 90 6.97 -2.31 -18.91
C VAL A 90 7.12 -3.81 -19.12
N ASN A 91 8.37 -4.29 -19.16
CA ASN A 91 8.71 -5.71 -19.10
C ASN A 91 9.73 -5.91 -17.97
N THR A 92 9.32 -6.51 -16.86
CA THR A 92 10.08 -6.54 -15.61
C THR A 92 9.55 -7.58 -14.63
N ASP A 93 10.42 -8.09 -13.78
CA ASP A 93 10.11 -8.86 -12.57
C ASP A 93 10.06 -7.99 -11.30
N ASP A 94 10.33 -6.68 -11.41
CA ASP A 94 10.31 -5.73 -10.30
C ASP A 94 8.96 -5.02 -10.19
N VAL A 95 8.26 -5.24 -9.07
CA VAL A 95 6.97 -4.58 -8.80
C VAL A 95 7.11 -3.06 -8.72
N LEU A 96 8.24 -2.52 -8.26
CA LEU A 96 8.45 -1.07 -8.19
C LEU A 96 8.56 -0.46 -9.59
N ALA A 97 9.13 -1.19 -10.55
CA ALA A 97 9.14 -0.80 -11.95
C ALA A 97 7.74 -0.80 -12.56
N VAL A 98 6.85 -1.74 -12.17
CA VAL A 98 5.43 -1.69 -12.54
C VAL A 98 4.72 -0.47 -11.96
N ILE A 99 4.95 -0.15 -10.68
CA ILE A 99 4.31 1.01 -10.01
C ILE A 99 4.72 2.34 -10.68
N THR A 100 6.01 2.48 -10.99
CA THR A 100 6.59 3.72 -11.54
C THR A 100 6.50 3.83 -13.06
N ALA A 101 5.94 2.82 -13.72
CA ALA A 101 5.74 2.85 -15.16
C ALA A 101 4.70 3.91 -15.56
N PRO A 102 4.79 4.48 -16.78
CA PRO A 102 3.86 5.50 -17.23
C PRO A 102 2.39 5.06 -17.10
N ASN A 103 1.57 5.95 -16.53
CA ASN A 103 0.13 5.77 -16.36
C ASN A 103 -0.27 4.52 -15.54
N GLN A 104 0.59 4.01 -14.65
CA GLN A 104 0.26 2.87 -13.79
C GLN A 104 -0.28 3.27 -12.42
N CYS A 105 0.41 4.17 -11.70
CA CYS A 105 0.00 4.64 -10.39
C CYS A 105 0.21 6.15 -10.28
N GLU A 106 -0.87 6.92 -10.21
CA GLU A 106 -0.80 8.39 -10.22
C GLU A 106 -0.10 8.91 -8.95
N GLY A 107 0.88 9.80 -9.12
CA GLY A 107 1.66 10.34 -8.01
C GLY A 107 2.83 9.46 -7.56
N PHE A 108 3.13 8.36 -8.25
CA PHE A 108 4.28 7.48 -8.00
C PHE A 108 5.18 7.45 -9.24
N PHE A 109 6.46 7.76 -9.08
CA PHE A 109 7.39 7.88 -10.21
C PHE A 109 8.83 7.57 -9.80
N ARG A 110 9.75 7.57 -10.77
CA ARG A 110 11.21 7.62 -10.52
C ARG A 110 11.70 9.05 -10.72
N ASN A 111 12.40 9.59 -9.73
CA ASN A 111 12.96 10.94 -9.82
C ASN A 111 14.14 11.00 -10.81
N ALA A 112 14.75 12.19 -10.97
CA ALA A 112 15.87 12.40 -11.89
C ALA A 112 17.11 11.52 -11.60
N ALA A 113 17.24 11.00 -10.37
CA ALA A 113 18.29 10.06 -9.98
C ALA A 113 17.89 8.58 -10.21
N GLY A 114 16.72 8.32 -10.79
CA GLY A 114 16.18 6.96 -11.02
C GLY A 114 15.61 6.28 -9.77
N GLN A 115 15.55 6.99 -8.64
CA GLN A 115 15.06 6.47 -7.37
C GLN A 115 13.53 6.57 -7.29
N PRO A 116 12.85 5.59 -6.67
CA PRO A 116 11.41 5.69 -6.39
C PRO A 116 11.11 6.93 -5.55
N ASP A 117 10.12 7.69 -5.99
CA ASP A 117 9.67 8.93 -5.36
C ASP A 117 8.16 9.09 -5.53
N VAL A 118 7.57 10.03 -4.79
CA VAL A 118 6.14 10.30 -4.82
C VAL A 118 5.85 11.79 -4.90
N GLU A 119 4.69 12.15 -5.43
CA GLU A 119 4.28 13.55 -5.50
C GLU A 119 4.05 14.14 -4.10
N PRO A 120 4.27 15.47 -3.92
CA PRO A 120 4.07 16.13 -2.64
C PRO A 120 2.69 15.88 -1.98
N ARG A 121 1.63 15.74 -2.79
CA ARG A 121 0.28 15.44 -2.29
C ARG A 121 0.18 14.05 -1.62
N VAL A 122 0.92 13.06 -2.13
CA VAL A 122 0.96 11.70 -1.56
C VAL A 122 1.68 11.76 -0.22
N THR A 123 2.83 12.44 -0.16
CA THR A 123 3.57 12.69 1.08
C THR A 123 2.71 13.39 2.13
N ALA A 124 2.05 14.49 1.77
CA ALA A 124 1.20 15.25 2.69
C ALA A 124 0.05 14.40 3.25
N ARG A 125 -0.59 13.57 2.43
CA ARG A 125 -1.63 12.64 2.90
C ARG A 125 -1.05 11.63 3.89
N LEU A 126 0.06 10.98 3.56
CA LEU A 126 0.71 9.98 4.42
C LEU A 126 1.14 10.55 5.77
N GLU A 127 1.74 11.74 5.78
CA GLU A 127 2.11 12.45 7.00
C GLU A 127 0.90 12.78 7.87
N ASN A 128 -0.21 13.20 7.26
CA ASN A 128 -1.45 13.45 7.97
C ASN A 128 -2.01 12.16 8.60
N LEU A 129 -2.02 11.03 7.86
CA LEU A 129 -2.48 9.75 8.37
C LEU A 129 -1.59 9.23 9.52
N LEU A 130 -0.27 9.35 9.39
CA LEU A 130 0.69 9.01 10.44
C LEU A 130 0.51 9.88 11.68
N ARG A 131 0.26 11.18 11.50
CA ARG A 131 -0.02 12.11 12.60
C ARG A 131 -1.29 11.69 13.36
N ILE A 132 -2.38 11.37 12.64
CA ILE A 132 -3.62 10.89 13.25
C ILE A 132 -3.40 9.56 13.98
N ALA A 133 -2.68 8.63 13.35
CA ALA A 133 -2.38 7.32 13.94
C ALA A 133 -1.61 7.41 15.27
N ASN A 134 -0.76 8.45 15.41
CA ASN A 134 0.14 8.63 16.53
C ASN A 134 -0.31 9.71 17.55
N SER A 135 -1.48 10.33 17.39
CA SER A 135 -1.95 11.40 18.28
C SER A 135 -2.83 10.93 19.45
N GLY A 136 -3.22 9.65 19.48
CA GLY A 136 -4.10 9.09 20.52
C GLY A 136 -3.35 8.60 21.76
N GLU A 137 -4.10 8.03 22.72
CA GLU A 137 -3.53 7.36 23.90
C GLU A 137 -3.23 5.87 23.64
N ALA A 138 -3.82 5.30 22.59
CA ALA A 138 -3.71 3.90 22.19
C ALA A 138 -3.77 3.76 20.66
N PRO A 139 -3.23 2.66 20.07
CA PRO A 139 -3.31 2.44 18.63
C PRO A 139 -4.76 2.25 18.18
N GLY A 140 -5.21 3.10 17.26
CA GLY A 140 -6.55 3.04 16.65
C GLY A 140 -6.54 2.45 15.23
N ARG A 141 -7.67 2.59 14.53
CA ARG A 141 -7.86 2.07 13.15
C ARG A 141 -6.82 2.59 12.15
N PHE A 142 -6.41 3.86 12.26
CA PHE A 142 -5.38 4.44 11.39
C PHE A 142 -4.04 3.71 11.58
N ALA A 143 -3.64 3.46 12.82
CA ALA A 143 -2.44 2.69 13.12
C ALA A 143 -2.57 1.25 12.60
N GLY A 144 -3.74 0.62 12.79
CA GLY A 144 -4.04 -0.72 12.28
C GLY A 144 -3.91 -0.84 10.75
N LEU A 145 -4.39 0.15 9.99
CA LEU A 145 -4.28 0.19 8.53
C LEU A 145 -2.85 0.45 8.05
N LEU A 146 -2.15 1.41 8.66
CA LEU A 146 -0.75 1.72 8.30
C LEU A 146 0.17 0.53 8.58
N ASN A 147 0.04 -0.10 9.74
CA ASN A 147 0.84 -1.27 10.10
C ASN A 147 0.50 -2.47 9.21
N PHE A 148 -0.76 -2.63 8.82
CA PHE A 148 -1.16 -3.66 7.86
C PHE A 148 -0.51 -3.45 6.50
N ALA A 149 -0.53 -2.23 5.96
CA ALA A 149 0.10 -1.92 4.68
C ALA A 149 1.62 -2.16 4.71
N GLN A 150 2.31 -1.73 5.78
CA GLN A 150 3.75 -1.98 5.96
C GLN A 150 4.05 -3.48 6.06
N GLY A 151 3.28 -4.21 6.88
CA GLY A 151 3.44 -5.66 7.04
C GLY A 151 3.19 -6.41 5.73
N LEU A 152 2.18 -6.01 4.97
CA LEU A 152 1.84 -6.59 3.66
C LEU A 152 2.96 -6.37 2.64
N ALA A 153 3.49 -5.15 2.55
CA ALA A 153 4.62 -4.82 1.68
C ALA A 153 5.90 -5.59 2.06
N THR A 154 6.19 -5.68 3.36
CA THR A 154 7.36 -6.40 3.89
C THR A 154 7.27 -7.89 3.56
N ALA A 155 6.12 -8.51 3.82
CA ALA A 155 5.90 -9.92 3.53
C ALA A 155 6.05 -10.21 2.03
N TYR A 156 5.50 -9.34 1.16
CA TYR A 156 5.59 -9.49 -0.29
C TYR A 156 7.03 -9.57 -0.77
N LEU A 157 7.85 -8.61 -0.32
CA LEU A 157 9.25 -8.51 -0.72
C LEU A 157 10.12 -9.60 -0.08
N ALA A 158 9.67 -10.21 1.01
CA ALA A 158 10.26 -11.42 1.58
C ALA A 158 9.84 -12.72 0.86
N GLY A 159 8.99 -12.64 -0.17
CA GLY A 159 8.62 -13.77 -1.04
C GLY A 159 7.21 -14.32 -0.83
N GLY A 160 6.31 -13.63 -0.13
CA GLY A 160 4.94 -14.12 0.08
C GLY A 160 3.88 -13.04 0.21
N ILE A 161 2.69 -13.27 -0.35
CA ILE A 161 1.51 -12.44 -0.11
C ILE A 161 0.68 -13.09 1.01
N PRO A 162 0.52 -12.46 2.19
CA PRO A 162 -0.34 -12.98 3.25
C PRO A 162 -1.81 -12.80 2.88
N GLY A 163 -2.43 -13.87 2.38
CA GLY A 163 -3.85 -13.92 2.04
C GLY A 163 -4.08 -14.31 0.58
N ALA A 164 -5.19 -15.01 0.31
CA ALA A 164 -5.50 -15.50 -1.03
C ALA A 164 -5.87 -14.37 -2.00
N ASP A 165 -5.55 -14.57 -3.28
CA ASP A 165 -6.12 -13.74 -4.36
C ASP A 165 -7.60 -14.05 -4.46
N ARG A 166 -8.43 -13.05 -4.14
CA ARG A 166 -9.89 -13.17 -4.15
C ARG A 166 -10.47 -13.37 -5.55
N TYR A 167 -9.76 -12.91 -6.56
CA TYR A 167 -10.20 -12.97 -7.96
C TYR A 167 -9.61 -14.17 -8.71
N ALA A 168 -8.73 -14.95 -8.05
CA ALA A 168 -8.17 -16.15 -8.63
C ALA A 168 -9.28 -17.14 -9.02
N GLY A 169 -9.26 -17.56 -10.28
CA GLY A 169 -10.21 -18.54 -10.80
C GLY A 169 -11.52 -17.93 -11.35
N LEU A 170 -11.63 -16.60 -11.47
CA LEU A 170 -12.74 -15.99 -12.21
C LEU A 170 -12.76 -16.47 -13.67
N THR A 171 -13.77 -17.23 -14.06
CA THR A 171 -13.87 -17.74 -15.44
C THR A 171 -14.83 -16.93 -16.31
N VAL A 172 -15.87 -16.35 -15.71
CA VAL A 172 -16.90 -15.58 -16.39
C VAL A 172 -17.32 -14.38 -15.56
N VAL A 173 -17.40 -13.20 -16.18
CA VAL A 173 -17.97 -11.98 -15.60
C VAL A 173 -18.94 -11.37 -16.61
N ASN A 174 -20.19 -11.10 -16.21
CA ASN A 174 -21.21 -10.52 -17.09
C ASN A 174 -21.34 -11.25 -18.46
N ARG A 175 -21.34 -12.59 -18.44
CA ARG A 175 -21.39 -13.47 -19.63
C ARG A 175 -20.15 -13.39 -20.54
N LEU A 176 -19.09 -12.70 -20.14
CA LEU A 176 -17.82 -12.66 -20.85
C LEU A 176 -16.83 -13.63 -20.19
N ALA A 177 -16.15 -14.44 -21.01
CA ALA A 177 -15.02 -15.23 -20.53
C ALA A 177 -13.86 -14.30 -20.14
N VAL A 178 -13.27 -14.53 -18.97
CA VAL A 178 -12.21 -13.69 -18.39
C VAL A 178 -10.99 -14.51 -17.98
N THR A 179 -9.89 -13.84 -17.66
CA THR A 179 -8.56 -14.43 -17.47
C THR A 179 -8.27 -14.99 -16.07
N GLY A 180 -9.20 -14.89 -15.13
CA GLY A 180 -9.05 -15.55 -13.83
C GLY A 180 -8.35 -14.78 -12.73
N ARG A 181 -8.06 -13.48 -12.91
CA ARG A 181 -7.49 -12.58 -11.88
C ARG A 181 -7.86 -11.13 -12.16
N ALA A 182 -7.71 -10.24 -11.19
CA ALA A 182 -7.76 -8.80 -11.46
C ALA A 182 -6.43 -8.28 -12.02
N TYR A 183 -6.51 -7.31 -12.93
CA TYR A 183 -5.36 -6.69 -13.62
C TYR A 183 -5.41 -5.16 -13.61
N ALA A 184 -6.45 -4.55 -13.06
CA ALA A 184 -6.49 -3.12 -12.81
C ALA A 184 -7.41 -2.80 -11.63
N TRP A 185 -7.19 -1.63 -11.05
CA TRP A 185 -8.10 -0.96 -10.13
C TRP A 185 -8.18 0.52 -10.51
N MET A 186 -9.28 1.17 -10.17
CA MET A 186 -9.49 2.61 -10.27
C MET A 186 -10.39 3.06 -9.12
N THR A 187 -10.44 4.35 -8.83
CA THR A 187 -11.48 4.91 -7.94
C THR A 187 -12.85 4.43 -8.41
N ASP A 188 -13.70 3.97 -7.47
CA ASP A 188 -15.02 3.43 -7.79
C ASP A 188 -16.00 4.54 -8.20
N GLN A 189 -15.85 5.05 -9.42
CA GLN A 189 -16.77 5.95 -10.10
C GLN A 189 -17.03 5.43 -11.51
N ASP A 190 -18.25 5.61 -11.98
CA ASP A 190 -18.75 5.12 -13.26
C ASP A 190 -18.04 5.71 -14.49
N PHE A 191 -17.44 6.90 -14.36
CA PHE A 191 -16.72 7.57 -15.44
C PHE A 191 -15.26 7.10 -15.61
N TYR A 192 -14.72 6.27 -14.73
CA TYR A 192 -13.39 5.71 -14.87
C TYR A 192 -13.42 4.36 -15.61
N ASP A 193 -12.60 4.23 -16.66
CA ASP A 193 -12.48 3.02 -17.48
C ASP A 193 -11.00 2.75 -17.81
N PRO A 194 -10.43 1.59 -17.43
CA PRO A 194 -9.05 1.21 -17.76
C PRO A 194 -8.85 0.80 -19.23
N GLY A 195 -9.90 0.74 -20.06
CA GLY A 195 -9.84 0.51 -21.49
C GLY A 195 -10.48 -0.80 -21.96
N GLY A 196 -10.72 -0.91 -23.27
CA GLY A 196 -11.72 -1.83 -23.84
C GLY A 196 -11.55 -3.35 -23.66
N ASN A 197 -10.38 -3.81 -23.18
CA ASN A 197 -10.11 -5.22 -22.85
C ASN A 197 -10.33 -5.56 -21.37
N PHE A 198 -10.47 -4.55 -20.53
CA PHE A 198 -10.84 -4.73 -19.14
C PHE A 198 -12.34 -4.96 -18.99
N VAL A 199 -12.68 -5.71 -17.96
CA VAL A 199 -14.07 -6.04 -17.58
C VAL A 199 -14.21 -5.74 -16.10
N THR A 200 -15.15 -4.87 -15.78
CA THR A 200 -15.53 -4.51 -14.41
C THR A 200 -15.96 -5.74 -13.63
N ILE A 201 -15.32 -6.00 -12.48
CA ILE A 201 -15.75 -7.04 -11.55
C ILE A 201 -16.95 -6.45 -10.77
N PRO A 202 -18.12 -7.11 -10.77
CA PRO A 202 -19.32 -6.61 -10.08
C PRO A 202 -19.19 -6.76 -8.56
N ASP A 203 -20.02 -6.02 -7.82
CA ASP A 203 -20.06 -6.06 -6.34
C ASP A 203 -20.40 -7.44 -5.79
N SER A 204 -21.20 -8.23 -6.53
CA SER A 204 -21.52 -9.62 -6.16
C SER A 204 -20.30 -10.55 -6.17
N LEU A 205 -19.20 -10.11 -6.77
CA LEU A 205 -17.89 -10.78 -6.77
C LEU A 205 -16.84 -9.95 -6.02
N GLU A 206 -17.30 -9.08 -5.11
CA GLU A 206 -16.48 -8.20 -4.29
C GLU A 206 -15.59 -7.24 -5.11
N GLY A 207 -16.08 -6.80 -6.28
CA GLY A 207 -15.32 -5.91 -7.16
C GLY A 207 -15.21 -4.44 -6.69
N SER A 208 -15.91 -4.05 -5.63
CA SER A 208 -15.76 -2.74 -4.96
C SER A 208 -15.21 -2.93 -3.56
N LEU A 209 -14.02 -2.39 -3.29
CA LEU A 209 -13.36 -2.48 -1.97
C LEU A 209 -12.58 -1.20 -1.67
N GLY A 210 -12.74 -0.66 -0.48
CA GLY A 210 -11.93 0.46 0.03
C GLY A 210 -11.95 1.71 -0.86
N GLY A 211 -13.07 1.95 -1.55
CA GLY A 211 -13.24 3.04 -2.52
C GLY A 211 -12.72 2.75 -3.94
N ASN A 212 -12.31 1.50 -4.22
CA ASN A 212 -11.77 1.09 -5.51
C ASN A 212 -12.69 0.12 -6.24
N ARG A 213 -12.77 0.27 -7.56
CA ARG A 213 -13.31 -0.69 -8.50
C ARG A 213 -12.21 -1.54 -9.10
N PHE A 214 -12.37 -2.87 -9.06
CA PHE A 214 -11.43 -3.82 -9.64
C PHE A 214 -11.90 -4.34 -11.00
N PHE A 215 -10.93 -4.64 -11.86
CA PHE A 215 -11.17 -5.07 -13.23
C PHE A 215 -10.32 -6.30 -13.58
N THR A 216 -10.93 -7.26 -14.27
CA THR A 216 -10.25 -8.42 -14.88
C THR A 216 -10.03 -8.15 -16.38
N LEU A 217 -9.31 -9.02 -17.07
CA LEU A 217 -9.19 -8.99 -18.53
C LEU A 217 -10.12 -10.01 -19.19
N ARG A 218 -10.55 -9.70 -20.42
CA ARG A 218 -11.18 -10.67 -21.33
C ARG A 218 -10.24 -11.82 -21.59
N LYS A 219 -10.76 -13.04 -21.71
CA LYS A 219 -9.97 -14.20 -22.10
C LYS A 219 -9.48 -14.09 -23.55
N GLU A 220 -10.30 -13.50 -24.41
CA GLU A 220 -9.99 -13.20 -25.80
C GLU A 220 -9.89 -11.66 -25.95
N PRO A 221 -8.67 -11.12 -26.10
CA PRO A 221 -8.47 -9.69 -26.34
C PRO A 221 -9.15 -9.25 -27.65
N LYS A 222 -9.68 -8.02 -27.65
CA LYS A 222 -10.09 -7.28 -28.86
C LYS A 222 -8.89 -6.73 -29.61
#